data_AF-A0A9P1HER4-F1
#
_entry.id   AF-A0A9P1HER4-F1
#
_cell.length_a   1.000
_cell.length_b   1.000
_cell.length_c   1.000
_cell.angle_alpha   90.00
_cell.angle_beta   90.00
_cell.angle_gamma   90.00
#
_symmetry.space_group_name_H-M   'P 1'
#
loop_
_entity.id
_entity.type
_entity.pdbx_description
1 polymer ?
#
loop_
_entity_poly.entity_id
_entity_poly.type
_entity_poly.pdbx_seq_one_letter_code
_entity_poly.pdbx_strand_id
1 'polypeptide(L)'
;MDYYHEIDFPSLFARAVESDDDVGTTLRIHLLCERMVEAWICACCDCQDLFGRDKNKLLIECNTKISMAGNLGIPPELMKSLKTINSMRNDLAHNPSIQSIADSRIQSLKDTLTEYFKQHPTEPSMEESKLGIFNAENQLTEEVSLDSDSSKNRLKLILLFSKLMQALMQLVAANHNGRWDNQFSQFVYHVTMNATKR
;
A
#
# COMPACT_ATOMS: atom_id res chain seq x y z
N MET A 1 -23.28 1.53 -2.55
CA MET A 1 -21.84 1.36 -2.80
C MET A 1 -21.58 -0.10 -2.65
N ASP A 2 -21.50 -0.78 -3.79
CA ASP A 2 -21.42 -2.22 -3.88
C ASP A 2 -20.05 -2.69 -3.37
N TYR A 3 -20.05 -3.75 -2.58
CA TYR A 3 -18.83 -4.35 -2.07
C TYR A 3 -18.15 -5.09 -3.22
N TYR A 4 -16.99 -4.58 -3.62
CA TYR A 4 -16.32 -5.03 -4.81
C TYR A 4 -15.72 -6.43 -4.60
N HIS A 5 -16.23 -7.40 -5.35
CA HIS A 5 -15.56 -8.67 -5.58
C HIS A 5 -14.24 -8.51 -6.36
N GLU A 6 -13.84 -7.28 -6.72
CA GLU A 6 -12.63 -6.88 -7.43
C GLU A 6 -12.05 -5.60 -6.80
N ILE A 7 -10.88 -5.66 -6.17
CA ILE A 7 -10.21 -4.41 -5.74
C ILE A 7 -9.62 -3.77 -7.01
N ASP A 8 -10.20 -2.66 -7.47
CA ASP A 8 -9.60 -1.82 -8.52
C ASP A 8 -8.39 -1.06 -7.96
N PHE A 9 -7.36 -1.84 -7.64
CA PHE A 9 -6.10 -1.37 -7.11
C PHE A 9 -5.42 -0.39 -8.07
N PRO A 10 -5.36 -0.65 -9.39
CA PRO A 10 -4.73 0.27 -10.32
C PRO A 10 -5.31 1.69 -10.27
N SER A 11 -6.64 1.85 -10.29
CA SER A 11 -7.24 3.18 -10.26
C SER A 11 -7.07 3.87 -8.91
N LEU A 12 -7.22 3.14 -7.81
CA LEU A 12 -7.06 3.68 -6.46
C LEU A 12 -5.61 4.11 -6.20
N PHE A 13 -4.66 3.32 -6.67
CA PHE A 13 -3.24 3.63 -6.60
C PHE A 13 -2.89 4.83 -7.49
N ALA A 14 -3.39 4.88 -8.74
CA ALA A 14 -3.20 6.04 -9.61
C ALA A 14 -3.67 7.34 -8.96
N ARG A 15 -4.85 7.33 -8.34
CA ARG A 15 -5.37 8.49 -7.61
C ARG A 15 -4.51 8.89 -6.40
N ALA A 16 -3.83 7.94 -5.76
CA ALA A 16 -2.90 8.23 -4.68
C ALA A 16 -1.63 8.92 -5.19
N VAL A 17 -1.16 8.55 -6.39
CA VAL A 17 -0.01 9.15 -7.06
C VAL A 17 -0.31 10.53 -7.63
N GLU A 18 -1.48 10.72 -8.23
CA GLU A 18 -1.92 12.00 -8.80
C GLU A 18 -2.27 13.05 -7.75
N SER A 19 -2.42 12.66 -6.49
CA SER A 19 -2.66 13.60 -5.40
C SER A 19 -1.44 14.50 -5.20
N ASP A 20 -1.69 15.80 -5.13
CA ASP A 20 -0.68 16.84 -4.97
C ASP A 20 -0.45 17.24 -3.50
N ASP A 21 -1.18 16.61 -2.57
CA ASP A 21 -1.13 16.87 -1.13
C ASP A 21 -0.82 15.60 -0.30
N ASP A 22 -0.05 15.78 0.77
CA ASP A 22 0.45 14.71 1.64
C ASP A 22 -0.68 14.02 2.44
N VAL A 23 -1.72 14.78 2.80
CA VAL A 23 -2.89 14.27 3.54
C VAL A 23 -3.68 13.31 2.64
N GLY A 24 -4.01 13.76 1.44
CA GLY A 24 -4.74 13.01 0.43
C GLY A 24 -4.01 11.77 -0.03
N THR A 25 -2.68 11.83 -0.25
CA THR A 25 -1.88 10.63 -0.56
C THR A 25 -1.86 9.66 0.61
N THR A 26 -1.60 10.13 1.84
CA THR A 26 -1.54 9.24 3.01
C THR A 26 -2.88 8.55 3.28
N LEU A 27 -4.00 9.27 3.13
CA LEU A 27 -5.34 8.71 3.30
C LEU A 27 -5.64 7.63 2.26
N ARG A 28 -5.30 7.86 0.99
CA ARG A 28 -5.52 6.87 -0.09
C ARG A 28 -4.64 5.64 0.09
N ILE A 29 -3.37 5.82 0.44
CA ILE A 29 -2.45 4.72 0.75
C ILE A 29 -2.94 3.91 1.96
N HIS A 30 -3.42 4.57 3.01
CA HIS A 30 -4.02 3.91 4.16
C HIS A 30 -5.23 3.04 3.78
N LEU A 31 -6.14 3.56 2.95
CA LEU A 31 -7.30 2.80 2.49
C LEU A 31 -6.87 1.58 1.67
N LEU A 32 -5.86 1.71 0.82
CA LEU A 32 -5.29 0.58 0.08
C LEU A 32 -4.67 -0.47 1.02
N CYS A 33 -3.91 -0.05 2.04
CA CYS A 33 -3.41 -0.94 3.08
C CYS A 33 -4.54 -1.71 3.77
N GLU A 34 -5.63 -1.04 4.11
CA GLU A 34 -6.79 -1.68 4.74
C GLU A 34 -7.40 -2.74 3.82
N ARG A 35 -7.57 -2.45 2.52
CA ARG A 35 -8.08 -3.44 1.55
C ARG A 35 -7.17 -4.66 1.41
N MET A 36 -5.84 -4.48 1.40
CA MET A 36 -4.89 -5.60 1.33
C MET A 36 -4.94 -6.47 2.59
N VAL A 37 -5.07 -5.84 3.76
CA VAL A 37 -5.22 -6.56 5.04
C VAL A 37 -6.52 -7.34 5.07
N GLU A 38 -7.64 -6.76 4.61
CA GLU A 38 -8.92 -7.46 4.47
C GLU A 38 -8.78 -8.67 3.54
N ALA A 39 -8.16 -8.49 2.37
CA ALA A 39 -7.94 -9.58 1.41
C ALA A 39 -7.14 -10.75 2.01
N TRP A 40 -6.07 -10.45 2.76
CA TRP A 40 -5.30 -11.47 3.47
C TRP A 40 -6.15 -12.24 4.49
N ILE A 41 -6.89 -11.54 5.36
CA ILE A 41 -7.72 -12.18 6.38
C ILE A 41 -8.79 -13.04 5.74
N CYS A 42 -9.49 -12.53 4.72
CA CYS A 42 -10.47 -13.29 3.98
C CYS A 42 -9.84 -14.58 3.41
N ALA A 43 -8.58 -14.52 2.94
CA ALA A 43 -7.91 -15.66 2.30
C ALA A 43 -7.58 -16.73 3.34
N CYS A 44 -7.08 -16.32 4.51
CA CYS A 44 -6.85 -17.24 5.63
C CYS A 44 -8.14 -17.88 6.15
N CYS A 45 -9.27 -17.16 6.11
CA CYS A 45 -10.56 -17.63 6.61
C CYS A 45 -11.39 -18.37 5.56
N ASP A 46 -10.95 -18.44 4.30
CA ASP A 46 -11.73 -18.91 3.14
C ASP A 46 -13.14 -18.27 3.08
N CYS A 47 -13.21 -16.97 3.36
CA CYS A 47 -14.46 -16.21 3.44
C CYS A 47 -14.32 -14.85 2.77
N GLN A 48 -14.75 -14.75 1.51
CA GLN A 48 -14.59 -13.54 0.68
C GLN A 48 -15.32 -12.31 1.24
N ASP A 49 -16.50 -12.51 1.82
CA ASP A 49 -17.41 -11.43 2.25
C ASP A 49 -17.39 -11.17 3.77
N LEU A 50 -16.26 -11.46 4.43
CA LEU A 50 -16.13 -11.32 5.89
C LEU A 50 -16.36 -9.89 6.39
N PHE A 51 -15.86 -8.89 5.64
CA PHE A 51 -15.91 -7.49 6.02
C PHE A 51 -16.99 -6.73 5.25
N GLY A 52 -17.68 -5.82 5.93
CA GLY A 52 -18.58 -4.90 5.28
C GLY A 52 -19.62 -4.23 6.18
N ARG A 53 -20.58 -3.54 5.57
CA ARG A 53 -21.65 -2.80 6.26
C ARG A 53 -22.99 -3.54 6.31
N ASP A 54 -23.09 -4.69 5.65
CA ASP A 54 -24.31 -5.47 5.58
C ASP A 54 -24.55 -6.27 6.88
N LYS A 55 -25.76 -6.79 7.05
CA LYS A 55 -26.15 -7.62 8.18
C LYS A 55 -25.24 -8.86 8.25
N ASN A 56 -24.59 -9.07 9.40
CA ASN A 56 -23.64 -10.15 9.70
C ASN A 56 -22.20 -9.96 9.19
N LYS A 57 -21.86 -8.85 8.51
CA LYS A 57 -20.47 -8.54 8.14
C LYS A 57 -19.72 -7.84 9.27
N LEU A 58 -18.40 -8.04 9.32
CA LEU A 58 -17.55 -7.39 10.32
C LEU A 58 -17.24 -5.94 9.92
N LEU A 59 -17.60 -5.01 10.81
CA LEU A 59 -17.18 -3.62 10.75
C LEU A 59 -16.27 -3.33 11.95
N ILE A 60 -14.96 -3.38 11.71
CA ILE A 60 -13.93 -3.16 12.73
C ILE A 60 -12.89 -2.16 12.23
N GLU A 61 -12.18 -1.53 13.16
CA GLU A 61 -11.15 -0.53 12.85
C GLU A 61 -9.92 -1.15 12.16
N CYS A 62 -9.24 -0.35 11.34
CA CYS A 62 -8.04 -0.77 10.60
C CYS A 62 -6.95 -1.36 11.51
N ASN A 63 -6.70 -0.76 12.69
CA ASN A 63 -5.68 -1.28 13.61
C ASN A 63 -6.02 -2.69 14.11
N THR A 64 -7.31 -2.98 14.35
CA THR A 64 -7.79 -4.31 14.73
C THR A 64 -7.59 -5.30 13.58
N LYS A 65 -7.90 -4.91 12.34
CA LYS A 65 -7.62 -5.72 11.14
C LYS A 65 -6.14 -6.05 11.01
N ILE A 66 -5.26 -5.06 11.15
CA ILE A 66 -3.79 -5.27 11.09
C ILE A 66 -3.34 -6.27 12.17
N SER A 67 -3.90 -6.17 13.37
CA SER A 67 -3.57 -7.08 14.48
C SER A 67 -4.08 -8.51 14.22
N MET A 68 -5.29 -8.66 13.66
CA MET A 68 -5.80 -9.95 13.20
C MET A 68 -4.93 -10.56 12.11
N ALA A 69 -4.50 -9.78 11.13
CA ALA A 69 -3.65 -10.26 10.05
C ALA A 69 -2.28 -10.73 10.55
N GLY A 70 -1.70 -10.06 11.55
CA GLY A 70 -0.50 -10.54 12.26
C GLY A 70 -0.72 -11.88 12.95
N ASN A 71 -1.85 -12.06 13.65
CA ASN A 71 -2.20 -13.35 14.27
C ASN A 71 -2.44 -14.47 13.25
N LEU A 72 -2.79 -14.11 12.01
CA LEU A 72 -2.97 -15.04 10.89
C LEU A 72 -1.67 -15.28 10.10
N GLY A 73 -0.54 -14.73 10.54
CA GLY A 73 0.78 -15.05 10.00
C GLY A 73 1.38 -14.04 9.02
N ILE A 74 0.88 -12.80 8.94
CA ILE A 74 1.63 -11.73 8.26
C ILE A 74 2.99 -11.54 8.98
N PRO A 75 4.11 -11.48 8.22
CA PRO A 75 5.43 -11.21 8.78
C PRO A 75 5.47 -9.94 9.66
N PRO A 76 6.17 -9.96 10.80
CA PRO A 76 6.20 -8.84 11.75
C PRO A 76 6.62 -7.50 11.13
N GLU A 77 7.55 -7.52 10.17
CA GLU A 77 8.03 -6.35 9.45
C GLU A 77 6.91 -5.71 8.62
N LEU A 78 6.15 -6.51 7.88
CA LEU A 78 5.02 -6.00 7.10
C LEU A 78 3.91 -5.48 8.00
N MET A 79 3.63 -6.16 9.12
CA MET A 79 2.70 -5.67 10.14
C MET A 79 3.15 -4.32 10.70
N LYS A 80 4.44 -4.15 11.00
CA LYS A 80 5.01 -2.90 11.49
C LYS A 80 4.88 -1.79 10.44
N SER A 81 5.14 -2.07 9.17
CA SER A 81 4.95 -1.12 8.06
C SER A 81 3.49 -0.66 7.94
N LEU A 82 2.53 -1.58 8.02
CA LEU A 82 1.09 -1.28 8.03
C LEU A 82 0.69 -0.39 9.22
N LYS A 83 1.22 -0.68 10.41
CA LYS A 83 0.98 0.14 11.62
C LYS A 83 1.56 1.55 11.48
N THR A 84 2.76 1.69 10.89
CA THR A 84 3.36 2.99 10.62
C THR A 84 2.46 3.83 9.71
N ILE A 85 1.98 3.27 8.58
CA ILE A 85 1.05 3.96 7.67
C ILE A 85 -0.25 4.35 8.39
N ASN A 86 -0.85 3.44 9.18
CA ASN A 86 -2.05 3.76 9.95
C ASN A 86 -1.81 4.88 10.97
N SER A 87 -0.65 4.90 11.63
CA SER A 87 -0.28 6.00 12.55
C SER A 87 -0.09 7.34 11.83
N MET A 88 0.51 7.34 10.63
CA MET A 88 0.65 8.55 9.81
C MET A 88 -0.73 9.14 9.49
N ARG A 89 -1.68 8.28 9.11
CA ARG A 89 -3.07 8.70 8.87
C ARG A 89 -3.71 9.28 10.14
N ASN A 90 -3.51 8.65 11.30
CA ASN A 90 -4.04 9.15 12.57
C ASN A 90 -3.45 10.53 12.92
N ASP A 91 -2.14 10.71 12.76
CA ASP A 91 -1.47 11.99 13.03
C ASP A 91 -2.07 13.12 12.17
N LEU A 92 -2.26 12.87 10.87
CA LEU A 92 -2.85 13.83 9.93
C LEU A 92 -4.34 14.08 10.19
N ALA A 93 -5.09 13.06 10.62
CA ALA A 93 -6.52 13.19 10.90
C ALA A 93 -6.82 13.95 12.20
N HIS A 94 -5.94 13.83 13.21
CA HIS A 94 -6.17 14.42 14.54
C HIS A 94 -5.42 15.72 14.78
N ASN A 95 -4.40 16.05 13.97
CA ASN A 95 -3.64 17.27 14.12
C ASN A 95 -3.69 18.13 12.85
N PRO A 96 -4.57 19.16 12.80
CA PRO A 96 -4.69 20.06 11.66
C PRO A 96 -3.39 20.81 11.30
N SER A 97 -2.42 20.87 12.22
CA SER A 97 -1.12 21.49 11.99
C SER A 97 -0.12 20.59 11.27
N ILE A 98 -0.35 19.27 11.23
CA ILE A 98 0.47 18.33 10.47
C ILE A 98 -0.13 18.22 9.07
N GLN A 99 0.56 18.80 8.09
CA GLN A 99 0.16 18.73 6.69
C GLN A 99 1.21 18.08 5.79
N SER A 100 2.32 17.63 6.38
CA SER A 100 3.45 17.05 5.65
C SER A 100 3.86 15.70 6.23
N ILE A 101 4.32 14.80 5.38
CA ILE A 101 4.91 13.53 5.76
C ILE A 101 6.30 13.77 6.32
N ALA A 102 6.51 13.42 7.60
CA ALA A 102 7.81 13.57 8.27
C ALA A 102 8.85 12.57 7.75
N ASP A 103 10.11 13.01 7.62
CA ASP A 103 11.25 12.17 7.22
C ASP A 103 11.40 10.93 8.09
N SER A 104 11.17 11.06 9.40
CA SER A 104 11.25 9.96 10.36
C SER A 104 10.27 8.82 10.04
N ARG A 105 9.10 9.13 9.48
CA ARG A 105 8.11 8.12 9.06
C ARG A 105 8.57 7.39 7.81
N ILE A 106 9.12 8.11 6.84
CA ILE A 106 9.71 7.54 5.62
C ILE A 106 10.89 6.64 5.98
N GLN A 107 11.80 7.11 6.82
CA GLN A 107 12.96 6.33 7.25
C GLN A 107 12.53 5.07 8.01
N SER A 108 11.57 5.18 8.93
CA SER A 108 11.05 4.03 9.67
C SER A 108 10.44 2.95 8.77
N LEU A 109 9.71 3.37 7.72
CA LEU A 109 9.17 2.45 6.71
C LEU A 109 10.28 1.84 5.86
N LYS A 110 11.23 2.65 5.38
CA LYS A 110 12.41 2.19 4.62
C LYS A 110 13.16 1.11 5.39
N ASP A 111 13.57 1.38 6.62
CA ASP A 111 14.35 0.46 7.43
C ASP A 111 13.61 -0.87 7.66
N THR A 112 12.31 -0.78 7.95
CA THR A 112 11.49 -1.97 8.21
C THR A 112 11.32 -2.82 6.96
N LEU A 113 11.07 -2.21 5.80
CA LEU A 113 10.94 -2.93 4.54
C LEU A 113 12.28 -3.47 4.04
N THR A 114 13.37 -2.71 4.17
CA THR A 114 14.72 -3.19 3.85
C THR A 114 15.05 -4.44 4.66
N GLU A 115 14.73 -4.49 5.95
CA GLU A 115 14.95 -5.70 6.76
C GLU A 115 14.14 -6.90 6.26
N TYR A 116 12.87 -6.70 5.90
CA TYR A 116 12.05 -7.74 5.28
C TYR A 116 12.66 -8.26 3.97
N PHE A 117 13.05 -7.36 3.06
CA PHE A 117 13.56 -7.73 1.74
C PHE A 117 14.98 -8.32 1.76
N LYS A 118 15.75 -8.18 2.85
CA LYS A 118 16.98 -8.97 3.04
C LYS A 118 16.71 -10.47 3.10
N GLN A 119 15.57 -10.85 3.70
CA GLN A 119 15.17 -12.26 3.86
C GLN A 119 14.30 -12.73 2.68
N HIS A 120 13.66 -11.79 1.99
CA HIS A 120 12.79 -12.04 0.85
C HIS A 120 13.19 -11.18 -0.36
N PRO A 121 14.34 -11.43 -1.01
CA PRO A 121 14.84 -10.57 -2.07
C PRO A 121 13.82 -10.34 -3.20
N THR A 122 13.81 -9.12 -3.72
CA THR A 122 12.93 -8.70 -4.82
C THR A 122 13.75 -7.95 -5.86
N GLU A 123 13.31 -8.01 -7.11
CA GLU A 123 13.92 -7.28 -8.23
C GLU A 123 12.95 -6.21 -8.76
N PRO A 124 13.38 -4.94 -8.91
CA PRO A 124 14.66 -4.41 -8.44
C PRO A 124 14.75 -4.38 -6.91
N SER A 125 15.96 -4.34 -6.35
CA SER A 125 16.17 -4.22 -4.90
C SER A 125 15.56 -2.94 -4.32
N MET A 126 15.45 -2.83 -2.99
CA MET A 126 14.91 -1.63 -2.34
C MET A 126 15.73 -0.37 -2.66
N GLU A 127 17.05 -0.52 -2.71
CA GLU A 127 18.02 0.54 -2.94
C GLU A 127 18.04 1.01 -4.40
N GLU A 128 17.82 0.10 -5.33
CA GLU A 128 17.78 0.39 -6.77
C GLU A 128 16.40 0.85 -7.24
N SER A 129 15.38 0.73 -6.38
CA SER A 129 14.02 1.10 -6.73
C SER A 129 13.86 2.61 -6.83
N LYS A 130 13.25 3.04 -7.93
CA LYS A 130 12.99 4.45 -8.22
C LYS A 130 11.59 4.65 -8.77
N LEU A 131 11.07 5.85 -8.59
CA LEU A 131 9.82 6.31 -9.17
C LEU A 131 10.12 7.30 -10.30
N GLY A 132 9.77 6.93 -11.53
CA GLY A 132 9.86 7.83 -12.69
C GLY A 132 8.53 8.55 -12.91
N ILE A 133 8.60 9.87 -13.14
CA ILE A 133 7.48 10.70 -13.57
C ILE A 133 7.67 11.03 -15.04
N PHE A 134 6.66 10.74 -15.85
CA PHE A 134 6.68 10.93 -17.29
C PHE A 134 5.65 11.97 -17.72
N ASN A 135 5.96 12.75 -18.76
CA ASN A 135 4.99 13.65 -19.39
C ASN A 135 4.05 12.89 -20.35
N ALA A 136 3.12 13.62 -20.99
CA ALA A 136 2.16 13.05 -21.94
C ALA A 136 2.85 12.42 -23.17
N GLU A 137 4.06 12.87 -23.49
CA GLU A 137 4.92 12.35 -24.57
C GLU A 137 5.79 11.15 -24.13
N ASN A 138 5.55 10.60 -22.94
CA ASN A 138 6.27 9.46 -22.36
C ASN A 138 7.78 9.72 -22.16
N GLN A 139 8.17 10.98 -21.94
CA GLN A 139 9.53 11.39 -21.61
C GLN A 139 9.66 11.53 -20.09
N LEU A 140 10.75 10.99 -19.53
CA LEU A 140 11.05 11.10 -18.11
C LEU A 140 11.31 12.57 -17.75
N THR A 141 10.48 13.13 -16.88
CA THR A 141 10.61 14.51 -16.38
C THR A 141 11.24 14.59 -15.00
N GLU A 142 11.06 13.57 -14.18
CA GLU A 142 11.61 13.51 -12.83
C GLU A 142 11.82 12.05 -12.39
N GLU A 143 12.86 11.80 -11.60
CA GLU A 143 13.14 10.51 -10.99
C GLU A 143 13.34 10.69 -9.49
N VAL A 144 12.62 9.91 -8.68
CA VAL A 144 12.68 9.96 -7.21
C VAL A 144 13.17 8.63 -6.66
N SER A 145 14.16 8.70 -5.76
CA SER A 145 14.65 7.56 -4.98
C SER A 145 14.32 7.74 -3.49
N LEU A 146 14.58 6.71 -2.70
CA LEU A 146 14.43 6.79 -1.24
C LEU A 146 15.43 7.76 -0.58
N ASP A 147 16.47 8.16 -1.30
CA ASP A 147 17.50 9.11 -0.84
C ASP A 147 17.29 10.54 -1.37
N SER A 148 16.24 10.79 -2.17
CA SER A 148 15.84 12.14 -2.56
C SER A 148 15.54 13.02 -1.34
N ASP A 149 15.43 14.33 -1.50
CA ASP A 149 15.18 15.24 -0.37
C ASP A 149 13.76 15.11 0.23
N SER A 150 13.52 15.78 1.35
CA SER A 150 12.27 15.68 2.13
C SER A 150 11.04 16.25 1.40
N SER A 151 11.22 17.14 0.43
CA SER A 151 10.09 17.65 -0.40
C SER A 151 9.43 16.56 -1.23
N LYS A 152 10.10 15.41 -1.39
CA LYS A 152 9.64 14.26 -2.15
C LYS A 152 9.06 13.14 -1.28
N ASN A 153 8.84 13.38 0.02
CA ASN A 153 8.36 12.33 0.94
C ASN A 153 7.04 11.68 0.51
N ARG A 154 6.14 12.43 -0.13
CA ARG A 154 4.94 11.87 -0.76
C ARG A 154 5.27 10.77 -1.78
N LEU A 155 6.19 11.06 -2.69
CA LEU A 155 6.62 10.15 -3.75
C LEU A 155 7.43 8.97 -3.18
N LYS A 156 8.24 9.20 -2.14
CA LYS A 156 8.90 8.12 -1.41
C LYS A 156 7.89 7.20 -0.72
N LEU A 157 6.82 7.75 -0.13
CA LEU A 157 5.76 6.95 0.49
C LEU A 157 5.07 6.05 -0.55
N ILE A 158 4.79 6.58 -1.75
CA ILE A 158 4.24 5.82 -2.88
C ILE A 158 5.18 4.66 -3.27
N LEU A 159 6.50 4.95 -3.37
CA LEU A 159 7.50 3.93 -3.70
C LEU A 159 7.57 2.82 -2.64
N LEU A 160 7.63 3.20 -1.36
CA LEU A 160 7.63 2.27 -0.22
C LEU A 160 6.35 1.45 -0.17
N PHE A 161 5.20 2.07 -0.40
CA PHE A 161 3.92 1.39 -0.48
C PHE A 161 3.87 0.38 -1.63
N SER A 162 4.46 0.71 -2.79
CA SER A 162 4.52 -0.22 -3.94
C SER A 162 5.27 -1.50 -3.57
N LYS A 163 6.33 -1.39 -2.77
CA LYS A 163 7.09 -2.53 -2.26
C LYS A 163 6.32 -3.33 -1.20
N LEU A 164 5.70 -2.63 -0.24
CA LEU A 164 4.82 -3.28 0.73
C LEU A 164 3.68 -4.05 0.03
N MET A 165 3.06 -3.45 -0.98
CA MET A 165 2.03 -4.06 -1.79
C MET A 165 2.55 -5.33 -2.48
N GLN A 166 3.71 -5.26 -3.14
CA GLN A 166 4.33 -6.43 -3.78
C GLN A 166 4.45 -7.61 -2.80
N ALA A 167 4.97 -7.36 -1.59
CA ALA A 167 5.13 -8.39 -0.56
C ALA A 167 3.78 -8.95 -0.08
N LEU A 168 2.80 -8.08 0.21
CA LEU A 168 1.48 -8.51 0.66
C LEU A 168 0.75 -9.34 -0.40
N MET A 169 0.85 -8.97 -1.67
CA MET A 169 0.22 -9.71 -2.77
C MET A 169 0.86 -11.09 -2.96
N GLN A 170 2.17 -11.21 -2.83
CA GLN A 170 2.85 -12.50 -2.85
C GLN A 170 2.36 -13.41 -1.71
N LEU A 171 2.16 -12.88 -0.51
CA LEU A 171 1.60 -13.63 0.61
C LEU A 171 0.17 -14.11 0.31
N VAL A 172 -0.71 -13.20 -0.12
CA VAL A 172 -2.10 -13.54 -0.47
C VAL A 172 -2.14 -14.61 -1.54
N ALA A 173 -1.34 -14.48 -2.61
CA ALA A 173 -1.25 -15.46 -3.67
C ALA A 173 -0.72 -16.82 -3.19
N ALA A 174 0.23 -16.86 -2.27
CA ALA A 174 0.74 -18.11 -1.69
C ALA A 174 -0.30 -18.83 -0.81
N ASN A 175 -1.25 -18.09 -0.23
CA ASN A 175 -2.20 -18.62 0.75
C ASN A 175 -3.63 -18.83 0.21
N HIS A 176 -3.94 -18.36 -1.00
CA HIS A 176 -5.27 -18.54 -1.60
C HIS A 176 -5.47 -19.97 -2.16
N ASN A 177 -6.70 -20.52 -2.04
CA ASN A 177 -7.07 -21.84 -2.56
C ASN A 177 -7.52 -21.83 -4.04
N GLY A 178 -7.31 -20.73 -4.78
CA GLY A 178 -7.68 -20.60 -6.19
C GLY A 178 -9.18 -20.51 -6.50
N ARG A 179 -10.05 -20.40 -5.48
CA ARG A 179 -11.53 -20.37 -5.61
C ARG A 179 -12.13 -18.97 -5.73
N TRP A 180 -11.29 -17.94 -5.78
CA TRP A 180 -11.74 -16.57 -5.84
C TRP A 180 -11.54 -16.04 -7.26
N ASP A 181 -12.55 -15.35 -7.78
CA ASP A 181 -12.50 -14.74 -9.12
C ASP A 181 -11.38 -13.69 -9.23
N ASN A 182 -10.87 -13.19 -8.09
CA ASN A 182 -9.64 -12.41 -8.01
C ASN A 182 -8.40 -13.30 -8.01
N GLN A 183 -7.79 -13.46 -9.18
CA GLN A 183 -6.47 -14.05 -9.31
C GLN A 183 -5.39 -13.02 -8.92
N PHE A 184 -5.14 -12.87 -7.62
CA PHE A 184 -4.00 -12.10 -7.09
C PHE A 184 -2.65 -12.55 -7.67
N SER A 185 -2.59 -13.75 -8.27
CA SER A 185 -1.46 -14.35 -8.98
C SER A 185 -1.26 -13.88 -10.42
N GLN A 186 -2.19 -13.14 -11.02
CA GLN A 186 -2.12 -12.72 -12.44
C GLN A 186 -1.54 -11.34 -12.68
N PHE A 187 -1.27 -10.56 -11.63
CA PHE A 187 -0.76 -9.21 -11.81
C PHE A 187 0.75 -9.14 -11.62
N VAL A 188 1.48 -9.28 -12.73
CA VAL A 188 2.77 -8.61 -12.87
C VAL A 188 2.45 -7.13 -13.08
N TYR A 189 2.42 -6.35 -12.01
CA TYR A 189 2.16 -4.91 -12.11
C TYR A 189 3.39 -4.21 -12.71
N HIS A 190 3.41 -4.06 -14.03
CA HIS A 190 4.22 -3.03 -14.67
C HIS A 190 3.50 -1.70 -14.44
N VAL A 191 3.93 -0.94 -13.43
CA VAL A 191 3.43 0.42 -13.22
C VAL A 191 4.02 1.30 -14.33
N THR A 192 3.22 1.58 -15.35
CA THR A 192 3.52 2.62 -16.34
C THR A 192 2.46 3.70 -16.19
N MET A 193 2.86 4.88 -15.72
CA MET A 193 1.95 5.99 -15.47
C MET A 193 1.92 6.92 -16.69
N ASN A 194 0.77 7.02 -17.35
CA ASN A 194 0.52 8.05 -18.36
C ASN A 194 -0.33 9.15 -17.71
N ALA A 195 0.28 10.27 -17.35
CA ALA A 195 -0.46 11.43 -16.87
C ALA A 195 -1.07 12.18 -18.07
N THR A 196 -2.40 12.16 -18.20
CA THR A 196 -3.10 13.07 -19.12
C THR A 196 -3.45 14.34 -18.35
N LYS A 197 -2.72 15.44 -18.58
CA LYS A 197 -3.16 16.76 -18.11
C LYS A 197 -4.39 17.19 -18.92
N ARG A 198 -5.46 17.57 -18.23
CA ARG A 198 -6.42 18.55 -18.75
C ARG A 198 -5.94 19.95 -18.37
#